data_AF-A0A972PB17-F1
#
_entry.id   AF-A0A972PB17-F1
#
_cell.length_a   1.000
_cell.length_b   1.000
_cell.length_c   1.000
_cell.angle_alpha   90.00
_cell.angle_beta   90.00
_cell.angle_gamma   90.00
#
_symmetry.space_group_name_H-M   'P 1'
#
loop_
_entity.id
_entity.type
_entity.pdbx_description
1 polymer ?
#
loop_
_entity_poly.entity_id
_entity_poly.type
_entity_poly.pdbx_seq_one_letter_code
_entity_poly.pdbx_strand_id
1 'polypeptide(L)'
;MSNTTVTTTSTTITTVSAKNASRSRVVRMIDLHAHILPGLDDGAADWEEAVEMARLAVASGTTGMFATPHWLEDEITPEPAKVQALLNELRRRLAEAAIPLTVWPGMEVYLTPILPRLLREGRLLTLNNQKNHLLVELPLGEWPACAEQTLFELQVAGVTPVLAHPERSRAVIDDPTRLEKVVAQGALVQVNAGSLTGQFGRRVQRCAEEMVKRGLVHFLGSDAHSCGQRGPSLAEAAERLERLLGRVAAEKITRLNAANLLAGQSIESYRPHRRNYTAGNVWQRLKKWATAR
;
A
#
# COMPACT_ATOMS: atom_id res chain seq x y z
N MET A 1 28.03 -55.10 -60.25
CA MET A 1 28.91 -54.82 -59.09
C MET A 1 28.90 -53.30 -58.98
N SER A 2 28.14 -52.67 -58.08
CA SER A 2 28.29 -52.73 -56.62
C SER A 2 26.98 -52.31 -55.94
N ASN A 3 26.55 -53.06 -54.92
CA ASN A 3 25.46 -52.70 -54.01
C ASN A 3 25.99 -51.68 -53.00
N THR A 4 25.33 -50.52 -52.87
CA THR A 4 25.59 -49.57 -51.79
C THR A 4 24.42 -49.60 -50.82
N THR A 5 24.62 -50.29 -49.70
CA THR A 5 23.76 -50.30 -48.52
C THR A 5 23.72 -48.91 -47.87
N VAL A 6 22.51 -48.37 -47.72
CA VAL A 6 22.24 -47.18 -46.88
C VAL A 6 21.75 -47.67 -45.52
N THR A 7 22.58 -47.48 -44.50
CA THR A 7 22.29 -47.84 -43.12
C THR A 7 21.52 -46.70 -42.45
N THR A 8 20.24 -46.90 -42.16
CA THR A 8 19.41 -45.97 -41.37
C THR A 8 19.75 -46.10 -39.89
N THR A 9 20.39 -45.08 -39.31
CA THR A 9 20.56 -44.96 -37.86
C THR A 9 19.28 -44.49 -37.20
N SER A 10 18.68 -45.37 -36.40
CA SER A 10 17.55 -45.08 -35.51
C SER A 10 18.02 -44.26 -34.32
N THR A 11 17.60 -43.00 -34.23
CA THR A 11 17.82 -42.16 -33.05
C THR A 11 16.65 -42.35 -32.09
N THR A 12 16.88 -43.11 -31.03
CA THR A 12 15.96 -43.29 -29.91
C THR A 12 15.69 -41.94 -29.25
N ILE A 13 14.47 -41.41 -29.42
CA ILE A 13 14.00 -40.25 -28.67
C ILE A 13 13.63 -40.73 -27.27
N THR A 14 14.55 -40.53 -26.33
CA THR A 14 14.26 -40.70 -24.91
C THR A 14 13.28 -39.62 -24.47
N THR A 15 12.02 -39.98 -24.29
CA THR A 15 11.00 -39.11 -23.69
C THR A 15 11.38 -38.81 -22.24
N VAL A 16 11.96 -37.63 -22.00
CA VAL A 16 12.12 -37.10 -20.65
C VAL A 16 10.75 -36.60 -20.17
N SER A 17 10.25 -37.30 -19.16
CA SER A 17 9.03 -37.06 -18.42
C SER A 17 8.79 -35.58 -18.11
N ALA A 18 7.65 -35.06 -18.55
CA ALA A 18 7.11 -33.76 -18.15
C ALA A 18 6.59 -33.82 -16.70
N LYS A 19 7.49 -33.83 -15.73
CA LYS A 19 7.19 -33.64 -14.30
C LYS A 19 8.28 -32.80 -13.64
N ASN A 20 8.23 -31.49 -13.87
CA ASN A 20 8.63 -30.42 -12.94
C ASN A 20 8.82 -29.11 -13.71
N ALA A 21 7.72 -28.39 -13.91
CA ALA A 21 7.77 -26.97 -14.27
C ALA A 21 6.65 -26.21 -13.54
N SER A 22 6.58 -26.38 -12.23
CA SER A 22 6.03 -25.33 -11.37
C SER A 22 7.01 -24.17 -11.39
N ARG A 23 6.97 -23.37 -12.46
CA ARG A 23 7.63 -22.06 -12.45
C ARG A 23 6.91 -21.25 -11.38
N SER A 24 7.55 -21.04 -10.24
CA SER A 24 7.14 -20.02 -9.28
C SER A 24 7.02 -18.71 -10.04
N ARG A 25 5.77 -18.33 -10.36
CA ARG A 25 5.50 -17.07 -11.03
C ARG A 25 5.80 -16.01 -9.99
N VAL A 26 6.90 -15.27 -10.16
CA VAL A 26 7.28 -14.14 -9.30
C VAL A 26 6.04 -13.29 -9.08
N VAL A 27 5.56 -13.28 -7.83
CA VAL A 27 4.43 -12.45 -7.42
C VAL A 27 4.93 -11.02 -7.49
N ARG A 28 4.41 -10.24 -8.44
CA ARG A 28 4.75 -8.82 -8.54
C ARG A 28 3.96 -8.08 -7.49
N MET A 29 4.62 -7.47 -6.52
CA MET A 29 3.93 -6.66 -5.50
C MET A 29 4.14 -5.18 -5.79
N ILE A 30 3.21 -4.37 -5.29
CA ILE A 30 3.35 -2.92 -5.23
C ILE A 30 3.23 -2.51 -3.77
N ASP A 31 4.30 -1.94 -3.24
CA ASP A 31 4.39 -1.46 -1.86
C ASP A 31 3.80 -0.06 -1.75
N LEU A 32 2.68 0.09 -1.03
CA LEU A 32 2.00 1.38 -0.93
C LEU A 32 2.69 2.37 0.03
N HIS A 33 3.64 1.92 0.85
CA HIS A 33 4.11 2.71 1.99
C HIS A 33 5.55 2.36 2.37
N ALA A 34 6.49 3.28 2.12
CA ALA A 34 7.88 3.16 2.56
C ALA A 34 8.58 4.53 2.73
N HIS A 35 9.50 4.60 3.70
CA HIS A 35 10.34 5.75 4.03
C HIS A 35 11.73 5.57 3.42
N ILE A 36 11.75 5.48 2.09
CA ILE A 36 12.97 5.17 1.31
C ILE A 36 13.80 6.40 0.95
N LEU A 37 13.27 7.61 1.12
CA LEU A 37 13.97 8.84 0.72
C LEU A 37 14.81 9.39 1.89
N PRO A 38 16.14 9.50 1.74
CA PRO A 38 16.99 9.87 2.86
C PRO A 38 16.90 11.36 3.21
N GLY A 39 17.09 11.66 4.50
CA GLY A 39 17.16 13.03 5.02
C GLY A 39 15.82 13.78 5.05
N LEU A 40 14.70 13.05 5.08
CA LEU A 40 13.35 13.61 5.21
C LEU A 40 12.69 13.31 6.56
N ASP A 41 12.91 12.11 7.07
CA ASP A 41 12.31 11.58 8.30
C ASP A 41 13.21 10.48 8.90
N ASP A 42 12.64 9.58 9.70
CA ASP A 42 13.31 8.45 10.35
C ASP A 42 13.47 7.21 9.44
N GLY A 43 13.28 7.37 8.12
CA GLY A 43 13.56 6.38 7.10
C GLY A 43 15.05 6.17 6.81
N ALA A 44 15.36 5.89 5.54
CA ALA A 44 16.72 5.63 5.08
C ALA A 44 17.71 6.70 5.57
N ALA A 45 18.84 6.29 6.17
CA ALA A 45 19.83 7.21 6.70
C ALA A 45 20.56 7.99 5.59
N ASP A 46 20.86 7.31 4.47
CA ASP A 46 21.60 7.84 3.34
C ASP A 46 21.19 7.18 2.02
N TRP A 47 21.89 7.52 0.93
CA TRP A 47 21.60 7.00 -0.39
C TRP A 47 21.98 5.53 -0.55
N GLU A 48 23.05 5.11 0.13
CA GLU A 48 23.51 3.73 0.15
C GLU A 48 22.43 2.82 0.77
N GLU A 49 21.86 3.22 1.91
CA GLU A 49 20.74 2.53 2.53
C GLU A 49 19.49 2.56 1.66
N ALA A 50 19.12 3.71 1.09
CA ALA A 50 17.95 3.82 0.20
C ALA A 50 18.05 2.88 -1.03
N VAL A 51 19.23 2.80 -1.64
CA VAL A 51 19.48 1.90 -2.77
C VAL A 51 19.45 0.43 -2.33
N GLU A 52 19.98 0.11 -1.15
CA GLU A 52 19.92 -1.26 -0.63
C GLU A 52 18.50 -1.68 -0.24
N MET A 53 17.71 -0.78 0.36
CA MET A 53 16.27 -1.00 0.58
C MET A 53 15.56 -1.35 -0.73
N ALA A 54 15.85 -0.63 -1.81
CA ALA A 54 15.29 -0.95 -3.13
C ALA A 54 15.71 -2.33 -3.64
N ARG A 55 16.96 -2.76 -3.43
CA ARG A 55 17.42 -4.11 -3.78
C ARG A 55 16.66 -5.18 -3.01
N LEU A 56 16.51 -5.01 -1.70
CA LEU A 56 15.79 -5.92 -0.83
C LEU A 56 14.30 -6.01 -1.21
N ALA A 57 13.67 -4.88 -1.53
CA ALA A 57 12.30 -4.83 -2.03
C ALA A 57 12.15 -5.69 -3.29
N VAL A 58 13.01 -5.47 -4.30
CA VAL A 58 13.00 -6.24 -5.56
C VAL A 58 13.26 -7.72 -5.33
N ALA A 59 14.23 -8.06 -4.46
CA ALA A 59 14.55 -9.44 -4.12
C ALA A 59 13.34 -10.17 -3.48
N SER A 60 12.46 -9.45 -2.80
CA SER A 60 11.21 -9.98 -2.23
C SER A 60 10.04 -10.05 -3.21
N GLY A 61 10.19 -9.58 -4.46
CA GLY A 61 9.15 -9.58 -5.49
C GLY A 61 8.42 -8.24 -5.67
N THR A 62 8.82 -7.19 -4.95
CA THR A 62 8.28 -5.84 -5.14
C THR A 62 8.78 -5.24 -6.45
N THR A 63 7.85 -4.76 -7.28
CA THR A 63 8.15 -4.16 -8.59
C THR A 63 7.84 -2.67 -8.64
N GLY A 64 7.05 -2.20 -7.67
CA GLY A 64 6.70 -0.80 -7.52
C GLY A 64 6.59 -0.43 -6.05
N MET A 65 6.88 0.83 -5.72
CA MET A 65 6.87 1.35 -4.35
C MET A 65 6.41 2.81 -4.33
N PHE A 66 5.71 3.22 -3.28
CA PHE A 66 5.45 4.64 -3.01
C PHE A 66 6.43 5.12 -1.93
N ALA A 67 7.16 6.19 -2.23
CA ALA A 67 7.93 6.91 -1.23
C ALA A 67 6.98 7.84 -0.48
N THR A 68 6.75 7.57 0.80
CA THR A 68 5.73 8.22 1.63
C THR A 68 6.36 8.78 2.91
N PRO A 69 7.31 9.73 2.79
CA PRO A 69 7.91 10.31 3.98
C PRO A 69 6.86 10.99 4.86
N HIS A 70 7.15 11.09 6.16
CA HIS A 70 6.25 11.66 7.14
C HIS A 70 5.94 13.13 6.87
N TRP A 71 4.69 13.50 7.14
CA TRP A 71 4.24 14.86 7.37
C TRP A 71 3.53 14.91 8.73
N LEU A 72 4.13 15.64 9.67
CA LEU A 72 3.67 15.81 11.05
C LEU A 72 3.36 17.29 11.31
N GLU A 73 2.20 17.58 11.91
CA GLU A 73 1.86 18.94 12.30
C GLU A 73 2.84 19.43 13.39
N ASP A 74 3.21 20.71 13.34
CA ASP A 74 4.16 21.36 14.25
C ASP A 74 5.62 20.86 14.18
N GLU A 75 5.95 20.00 13.21
CA GLU A 75 7.33 19.60 12.92
C GLU A 75 7.86 20.21 11.60
N ILE A 76 9.20 20.17 11.44
CA ILE A 76 9.82 20.51 10.16
C ILE A 76 9.53 19.37 9.20
N THR A 77 8.56 19.59 8.31
CA THR A 77 8.09 18.57 7.37
C THR A 77 8.65 18.77 5.97
N PRO A 78 8.84 17.69 5.20
CA PRO A 78 9.26 17.78 3.81
C PRO A 78 8.26 18.57 2.96
N GLU A 79 8.77 19.57 2.22
CA GLU A 79 7.97 20.22 1.18
C GLU A 79 7.79 19.29 -0.03
N PRO A 80 6.64 19.33 -0.72
CA PRO A 80 6.40 18.52 -1.93
C PRO A 80 7.52 18.63 -2.98
N ALA A 81 8.09 19.82 -3.17
CA ALA A 81 9.18 20.05 -4.11
C ALA A 81 10.47 19.30 -3.70
N LYS A 82 10.77 19.25 -2.40
CA LYS A 82 11.93 18.53 -1.87
C LYS A 82 11.77 17.02 -2.03
N VAL A 83 10.59 16.49 -1.73
CA VAL A 83 10.26 15.07 -1.96
C VAL A 83 10.44 14.71 -3.44
N GLN A 84 9.91 15.54 -4.36
CA GLN A 84 10.02 15.30 -5.79
C GLN A 84 11.48 15.33 -6.29
N ALA A 85 12.31 16.24 -5.76
CA ALA A 85 13.72 16.31 -6.10
C ALA A 85 14.49 15.06 -5.65
N LEU A 86 14.29 14.62 -4.40
CA LEU A 86 14.92 13.39 -3.88
C LEU A 86 14.43 12.14 -4.60
N LEU A 87 13.15 12.08 -4.96
CA LEU A 87 12.60 10.97 -5.74
C LEU A 87 13.25 10.86 -7.13
N ASN A 88 13.51 12.00 -7.79
CA ASN A 88 14.20 12.00 -9.08
C ASN A 88 15.65 11.50 -8.94
N GLU A 89 16.33 11.91 -7.88
CA GLU A 89 17.68 11.42 -7.56
C GLU A 89 17.69 9.93 -7.24
N LEU A 90 16.72 9.43 -6.46
CA LEU A 90 16.56 8.00 -6.21
C LEU A 90 16.38 7.24 -7.53
N ARG A 91 15.47 7.68 -8.39
CA ARG A 91 15.23 7.04 -9.70
C ARG A 91 16.49 6.99 -10.56
N ARG A 92 17.30 8.05 -10.57
CA ARG A 92 18.59 8.08 -11.27
C ARG A 92 19.54 6.99 -10.72
N ARG A 93 19.69 6.92 -9.39
CA ARG A 93 20.55 5.92 -8.73
C ARG A 93 20.08 4.49 -8.96
N LEU A 94 18.76 4.25 -8.92
CA LEU A 94 18.20 2.93 -9.21
C LEU A 94 18.48 2.51 -10.67
N ALA A 95 18.38 3.44 -11.61
CA ALA A 95 18.72 3.18 -13.01
C ALA A 95 20.22 2.86 -13.19
N GLU A 96 21.10 3.62 -12.56
CA GLU A 96 22.56 3.39 -12.59
C GLU A 96 22.96 2.05 -11.96
N ALA A 97 22.28 1.65 -10.90
CA ALA A 97 22.47 0.36 -10.24
C ALA A 97 21.72 -0.80 -10.92
N ALA A 98 21.01 -0.55 -12.03
CA ALA A 98 20.17 -1.52 -12.73
C ALA A 98 19.13 -2.24 -11.83
N ILE A 99 18.56 -1.51 -10.86
CA ILE A 99 17.53 -2.02 -9.94
C ILE A 99 16.16 -1.78 -10.56
N PRO A 100 15.39 -2.84 -10.92
CA PRO A 100 14.12 -2.72 -11.63
C PRO A 100 12.95 -2.40 -10.70
N LEU A 101 13.03 -1.29 -9.95
CA LEU A 101 11.99 -0.80 -9.05
C LEU A 101 11.43 0.53 -9.56
N THR A 102 10.11 0.61 -9.75
CA THR A 102 9.45 1.89 -10.03
C THR A 102 9.02 2.54 -8.73
N VAL A 103 9.42 3.80 -8.49
CA VAL A 103 9.05 4.52 -7.27
C VAL A 103 8.17 5.73 -7.60
N TRP A 104 7.04 5.87 -6.92
CA TRP A 104 6.09 7.00 -7.05
C TRP A 104 6.11 7.90 -5.81
N PRO A 105 5.76 9.20 -5.97
CA PRO A 105 5.67 10.10 -4.83
C PRO A 105 4.43 9.85 -3.99
N GLY A 106 4.51 10.20 -2.72
CA GLY A 106 3.42 10.29 -1.76
C GLY A 106 3.93 10.97 -0.49
N MET A 107 3.10 11.01 0.54
CA MET A 107 3.44 11.39 1.91
C MET A 107 2.54 10.58 2.84
N GLU A 108 3.09 10.12 3.96
CA GLU A 108 2.27 9.69 5.10
C GLU A 108 1.96 10.92 5.94
N VAL A 109 0.70 11.34 5.98
CA VAL A 109 0.30 12.55 6.71
C VAL A 109 -0.41 12.18 7.99
N TYR A 110 0.03 12.73 9.13
CA TYR A 110 -0.64 12.51 10.39
C TYR A 110 -2.02 13.19 10.40
N LEU A 111 -3.03 12.50 10.92
CA LEU A 111 -4.40 13.00 10.90
C LEU A 111 -4.56 14.25 11.77
N THR A 112 -4.84 15.39 11.13
CA THR A 112 -5.14 16.65 11.82
C THR A 112 -6.28 17.41 11.13
N PRO A 113 -6.99 18.33 11.83
CA PRO A 113 -8.08 19.10 11.24
C PRO A 113 -7.65 20.00 10.06
N ILE A 114 -6.36 20.31 9.92
CA ILE A 114 -5.86 21.22 8.88
C ILE A 114 -5.57 20.54 7.55
N LEU A 115 -5.58 19.21 7.48
CA LEU A 115 -5.26 18.47 6.25
C LEU A 115 -6.08 18.91 5.02
N PRO A 116 -7.42 19.12 5.09
CA PRO A 116 -8.20 19.55 3.93
C PRO A 116 -7.76 20.93 3.41
N ARG A 117 -7.28 21.81 4.29
CA ARG A 117 -6.73 23.11 3.91
C ARG A 117 -5.37 22.93 3.23
N LEU A 118 -4.44 22.19 3.84
CA LEU A 118 -3.10 21.98 3.30
C LEU A 118 -3.12 21.30 1.92
N LEU A 119 -4.04 20.35 1.73
CA LEU A 119 -4.28 19.70 0.45
C LEU A 119 -4.70 20.70 -0.63
N ARG A 120 -5.63 21.62 -0.33
CA ARG A 120 -6.06 22.68 -1.27
C ARG A 120 -4.94 23.67 -1.60
N GLU A 121 -4.08 23.96 -0.62
CA GLU A 121 -2.91 24.82 -0.79
C GLU A 121 -1.76 24.13 -1.55
N GLY A 122 -1.89 22.83 -1.88
CA GLY A 122 -0.85 22.08 -2.58
C GLY A 122 0.37 21.77 -1.73
N ARG A 123 0.22 21.79 -0.39
CA ARG A 123 1.30 21.56 0.57
C ARG A 123 1.53 20.09 0.91
N LEU A 124 0.67 19.20 0.42
CA LEU A 124 0.74 17.75 0.64
C LEU A 124 0.83 17.01 -0.68
N LEU A 125 1.51 15.87 -0.69
CA LEU A 125 1.52 14.92 -1.81
C LEU A 125 0.51 13.80 -1.55
N THR A 126 -0.40 13.63 -2.51
CA THR A 126 -1.23 12.42 -2.59
C THR A 126 -0.43 11.25 -3.17
N LEU A 127 -0.90 10.02 -2.98
CA LEU A 127 -0.29 8.84 -3.60
C LEU A 127 -0.28 8.99 -5.13
N ASN A 128 0.91 8.92 -5.72
CA ASN A 128 1.22 9.23 -7.13
C ASN A 128 0.88 10.68 -7.56
N ASN A 129 0.64 11.56 -6.59
CA ASN A 129 0.31 12.99 -6.77
C ASN A 129 -0.80 13.29 -7.79
N GLN A 130 -1.80 12.41 -7.90
CA GLN A 130 -2.94 12.60 -8.80
C GLN A 130 -4.14 13.31 -8.15
N LYS A 131 -4.00 13.75 -6.88
CA LYS A 131 -5.06 14.38 -6.08
C LYS A 131 -6.30 13.50 -5.90
N ASN A 132 -6.08 12.18 -5.77
CA ASN A 132 -7.16 11.20 -5.62
C ASN A 132 -7.11 10.43 -4.29
N HIS A 133 -5.92 10.14 -3.77
CA HIS A 133 -5.74 9.32 -2.57
C HIS A 133 -4.68 9.89 -1.64
N LEU A 134 -5.00 10.09 -0.37
CA LEU A 134 -4.05 10.59 0.64
C LEU A 134 -3.79 9.50 1.68
N LEU A 135 -2.53 9.17 1.94
CA LEU A 135 -2.16 8.23 2.99
C LEU A 135 -2.16 8.97 4.33
N VAL A 136 -3.04 8.56 5.25
CA VAL A 136 -3.31 9.27 6.50
C VAL A 136 -3.04 8.35 7.68
N GLU A 137 -2.14 8.77 8.56
CA GLU A 137 -1.81 8.04 9.79
C GLU A 137 -2.75 8.43 10.94
N LEU A 138 -3.23 7.42 11.68
CA LEU A 138 -3.99 7.63 12.91
C LEU A 138 -3.05 7.62 14.13
N PRO A 139 -3.38 8.37 15.20
CA PRO A 139 -2.64 8.24 16.45
C PRO A 139 -2.66 6.81 16.99
N LEU A 140 -1.54 6.37 17.56
CA LEU A 140 -1.41 5.04 18.15
C LEU A 140 -2.26 4.85 19.42
N GLY A 141 -2.72 5.95 20.03
CA GLY A 141 -3.53 5.95 21.24
C GLY A 141 -5.03 5.90 20.96
N GLU A 142 -5.72 6.97 21.32
CA GLU A 142 -7.17 7.10 21.20
C GLU A 142 -7.62 7.50 19.80
N TRP A 143 -8.89 7.21 19.48
CA TRP A 143 -9.49 7.65 18.23
C TRP A 143 -9.69 9.17 18.25
N PRO A 144 -9.13 9.93 17.29
CA PRO A 144 -9.21 11.39 17.32
C PRO A 144 -10.64 11.89 17.20
N ALA A 145 -11.02 12.87 18.01
CA ALA A 145 -12.35 13.49 17.92
C ALA A 145 -12.63 14.12 16.55
N CYS A 146 -11.58 14.57 15.84
CA CYS A 146 -11.69 15.16 14.51
C CYS A 146 -11.72 14.13 13.37
N ALA A 147 -11.44 12.85 13.62
CA ALA A 147 -11.14 11.88 12.56
C ALA A 147 -12.26 11.77 11.52
N GLU A 148 -13.49 11.48 11.96
CA GLU A 148 -14.61 11.31 11.04
C GLU A 148 -14.90 12.58 10.23
N GLN A 149 -14.76 13.76 10.84
CA GLN A 149 -15.00 15.03 10.16
C GLN A 149 -13.90 15.32 9.14
N THR A 150 -12.62 15.22 9.53
CA THR A 150 -11.48 15.46 8.65
C THR A 150 -11.49 14.52 7.45
N LEU A 151 -11.73 13.22 7.69
CA LEU A 151 -11.80 12.22 6.62
C LEU A 151 -12.95 12.51 5.64
N PHE A 152 -14.12 12.92 6.16
CA PHE A 152 -15.25 13.33 5.32
C PHE A 152 -14.93 14.59 4.50
N GLU A 153 -14.28 15.58 5.08
CA GLU A 153 -13.89 16.82 4.37
C GLU A 153 -12.88 16.54 3.25
N LEU A 154 -11.93 15.61 3.44
CA LEU A 154 -11.04 15.13 2.39
C LEU A 154 -11.84 14.53 1.21
N GLN A 155 -12.84 13.68 1.52
CA GLN A 155 -13.69 13.07 0.50
C GLN A 155 -14.53 14.11 -0.26
N VAL A 156 -15.07 15.11 0.44
CA VAL A 156 -15.79 16.24 -0.18
C VAL A 156 -14.85 17.04 -1.11
N ALA A 157 -13.58 17.14 -0.77
CA ALA A 157 -12.55 17.73 -1.64
C ALA A 157 -12.12 16.82 -2.81
N GLY A 158 -12.75 15.66 -2.98
CA GLY A 158 -12.47 14.70 -4.05
C GLY A 158 -11.31 13.75 -3.76
N VAL A 159 -10.78 13.74 -2.53
CA VAL A 159 -9.66 12.89 -2.13
C VAL A 159 -10.11 11.79 -1.18
N THR A 160 -9.84 10.55 -1.57
CA THR A 160 -10.14 9.38 -0.75
C THR A 160 -9.02 9.15 0.27
N PRO A 161 -9.29 9.18 1.58
CA PRO A 161 -8.28 8.86 2.58
C PRO A 161 -7.97 7.35 2.57
N VAL A 162 -6.69 7.02 2.64
CA VAL A 162 -6.15 5.67 2.87
C VAL A 162 -5.53 5.67 4.26
N LEU A 163 -6.16 5.00 5.21
CA LEU A 163 -5.65 4.92 6.58
C LEU A 163 -4.42 4.02 6.62
N ALA A 164 -3.29 4.59 7.03
CA ALA A 164 -2.03 3.88 7.23
C ALA A 164 -2.10 3.08 8.53
N HIS A 165 -1.80 1.78 8.40
CA HIS A 165 -1.63 0.80 9.48
C HIS A 165 -2.54 0.98 10.72
N PRO A 166 -3.87 1.14 10.55
CA PRO A 166 -4.76 1.39 11.67
C PRO A 166 -4.80 0.21 12.67
N GLU A 167 -4.33 -0.99 12.29
CA GLU A 167 -4.16 -2.13 13.18
C GLU A 167 -3.15 -1.89 14.32
N ARG A 168 -2.30 -0.86 14.22
CA ARG A 168 -1.36 -0.45 15.27
C ARG A 168 -1.98 0.50 16.29
N SER A 169 -3.11 1.13 15.97
CA SER A 169 -3.81 2.04 16.88
C SER A 169 -4.54 1.26 17.98
N ARG A 170 -4.30 1.63 19.24
CA ARG A 170 -4.97 1.02 20.39
C ARG A 170 -6.49 1.14 20.28
N ALA A 171 -7.01 2.27 19.81
CA ALA A 171 -8.44 2.46 19.61
C ALA A 171 -9.04 1.41 18.67
N VAL A 172 -8.34 1.03 17.60
CA VAL A 172 -8.79 0.02 16.63
C VAL A 172 -8.63 -1.40 17.18
N ILE A 173 -7.54 -1.66 17.91
CA ILE A 173 -7.32 -2.95 18.57
C ILE A 173 -8.40 -3.23 19.62
N ASP A 174 -8.78 -2.21 20.39
CA ASP A 174 -9.74 -2.33 21.48
C ASP A 174 -11.19 -2.37 20.93
N ASP A 175 -11.54 -1.54 19.93
CA ASP A 175 -12.84 -1.55 19.25
C ASP A 175 -12.77 -1.06 17.79
N PRO A 176 -12.90 -1.96 16.78
CA PRO A 176 -12.80 -1.59 15.37
C PRO A 176 -14.07 -0.88 14.82
N THR A 177 -15.13 -0.70 15.62
CA THR A 177 -16.42 -0.16 15.14
C THR A 177 -16.28 1.19 14.43
N ARG A 178 -15.41 2.08 14.94
CA ARG A 178 -15.16 3.38 14.29
C ARG A 178 -14.42 3.24 12.96
N LEU A 179 -13.45 2.34 12.87
CA LEU A 179 -12.76 2.01 11.62
C LEU A 179 -13.76 1.46 10.59
N GLU A 180 -14.60 0.49 10.98
CA GLU A 180 -15.63 -0.09 10.11
C GLU A 180 -16.58 0.98 9.56
N LYS A 181 -16.97 1.95 10.39
CA LYS A 181 -17.82 3.07 10.00
C LYS A 181 -17.17 3.95 8.93
N VAL A 182 -15.91 4.37 9.11
CA VAL A 182 -15.24 5.23 8.12
C VAL A 182 -14.92 4.48 6.82
N VAL A 183 -14.60 3.18 6.90
CA VAL A 183 -14.45 2.32 5.72
C VAL A 183 -15.77 2.19 4.96
N ALA A 184 -16.89 1.99 5.66
CA ALA A 184 -18.21 1.96 5.04
C ALA A 184 -18.61 3.30 4.38
N GLN A 185 -18.02 4.42 4.84
CA GLN A 185 -18.16 5.75 4.25
C GLN A 185 -17.19 6.00 3.09
N GLY A 186 -16.33 5.04 2.75
CA GLY A 186 -15.46 5.09 1.58
C GLY A 186 -13.99 5.37 1.88
N ALA A 187 -13.58 5.43 3.16
CA ALA A 187 -12.15 5.39 3.48
C ALA A 187 -11.56 4.02 3.12
N LEU A 188 -10.29 4.01 2.73
CA LEU A 188 -9.53 2.80 2.43
C LEU A 188 -8.52 2.52 3.55
N VAL A 189 -7.93 1.33 3.54
CA VAL A 189 -6.98 0.90 4.58
C VAL A 189 -5.79 0.21 3.94
N GLN A 190 -4.60 0.62 4.38
CA GLN A 190 -3.35 -0.09 4.16
C GLN A 190 -2.94 -0.78 5.47
N VAL A 191 -2.66 -2.10 5.41
CA VAL A 191 -2.12 -2.87 6.54
C VAL A 191 -0.61 -3.02 6.42
N ASN A 192 0.13 -2.99 7.52
CA ASN A 192 1.57 -3.20 7.47
C ASN A 192 1.95 -4.68 7.33
N ALA A 193 2.99 -4.94 6.55
CA ALA A 193 3.57 -6.27 6.39
C ALA A 193 4.04 -6.84 7.75
N GLY A 194 4.78 -6.03 8.52
CA GLY A 194 5.24 -6.39 9.87
C GLY A 194 4.12 -6.72 10.85
N SER A 195 2.95 -6.09 10.69
CA SER A 195 1.77 -6.41 11.51
C SER A 195 1.29 -7.83 11.26
N LEU A 196 1.23 -8.27 9.99
CA LEU A 196 0.79 -9.62 9.62
C LEU A 196 1.79 -10.73 10.02
N THR A 197 3.07 -10.40 10.09
CA THR A 197 4.15 -11.34 10.49
C THR A 197 4.46 -11.31 11.98
N GLY A 198 3.83 -10.41 12.75
CA GLY A 198 3.95 -10.37 14.21
C GLY A 198 5.09 -9.51 14.75
N GLN A 199 5.73 -8.71 13.90
CA GLN A 199 6.81 -7.78 14.27
C GLN A 199 6.42 -6.81 15.40
N PHE A 200 5.17 -6.33 15.39
CA PHE A 200 4.64 -5.38 16.39
C PHE A 200 3.89 -6.08 17.53
N GLY A 201 4.09 -7.38 17.70
CA GLY A 201 3.51 -8.19 18.77
C GLY A 201 2.13 -8.77 18.45
N ARG A 202 1.71 -9.73 19.30
CA ARG A 202 0.55 -10.60 19.04
C ARG A 202 -0.79 -9.86 18.96
N ARG A 203 -0.95 -8.75 19.69
CA ARG A 203 -2.20 -7.96 19.66
C ARG A 203 -2.40 -7.29 18.30
N VAL A 204 -1.35 -6.64 17.81
CA VAL A 204 -1.34 -6.00 16.47
C VAL A 204 -1.55 -7.06 15.38
N GLN A 205 -0.85 -8.20 15.46
CA GLN A 205 -1.04 -9.27 14.48
C GLN A 205 -2.48 -9.80 14.45
N ARG A 206 -3.07 -10.05 15.61
CA ARG A 206 -4.47 -10.49 15.68
C ARG A 206 -5.42 -9.44 15.09
N CYS A 207 -5.20 -8.15 15.39
CA CYS A 207 -5.99 -7.06 14.83
C CYS A 207 -5.87 -7.01 13.30
N ALA A 208 -4.65 -7.06 12.77
CA ALA A 208 -4.35 -7.08 11.34
C ALA A 208 -5.08 -8.24 10.64
N GLU A 209 -4.98 -9.46 11.16
CA GLU A 209 -5.63 -10.64 10.58
C GLU A 209 -7.15 -10.57 10.64
N GLU A 210 -7.71 -10.00 11.71
CA GLU A 210 -9.15 -9.82 11.86
C GLU A 210 -9.67 -8.77 10.86
N MET A 211 -8.98 -7.64 10.73
CA MET A 211 -9.29 -6.62 9.72
C MET A 211 -9.22 -7.19 8.30
N VAL A 212 -8.19 -8.00 8.02
CA VAL A 212 -8.07 -8.75 6.76
C VAL A 212 -9.31 -9.62 6.59
N LYS A 213 -9.64 -10.54 7.51
CA LYS A 213 -10.79 -11.48 7.40
C LYS A 213 -12.15 -10.79 7.27
N ARG A 214 -12.31 -9.60 7.85
CA ARG A 214 -13.53 -8.78 7.76
C ARG A 214 -13.67 -8.06 6.43
N GLY A 215 -12.62 -8.01 5.62
CA GLY A 215 -12.63 -7.28 4.34
C GLY A 215 -12.22 -5.82 4.46
N LEU A 216 -11.74 -5.35 5.62
CA LEU A 216 -11.45 -3.93 5.85
C LEU A 216 -10.18 -3.46 5.14
N VAL A 217 -9.27 -4.37 4.81
CA VAL A 217 -7.96 -4.08 4.21
C VAL A 217 -8.05 -3.99 2.68
N HIS A 218 -7.43 -2.95 2.13
CA HIS A 218 -7.42 -2.67 0.70
C HIS A 218 -6.01 -2.77 0.09
N PHE A 219 -4.98 -2.45 0.87
CA PHE A 219 -3.59 -2.42 0.42
C PHE A 219 -2.64 -3.05 1.44
N LEU A 220 -1.49 -3.48 0.95
CA LEU A 220 -0.33 -3.86 1.75
C LEU A 220 0.75 -2.78 1.61
N GLY A 221 1.41 -2.45 2.72
CA GLY A 221 2.58 -1.58 2.74
C GLY A 221 3.66 -2.17 3.64
N SER A 222 4.93 -1.93 3.33
CA SER A 222 6.02 -2.42 4.18
C SER A 222 6.19 -1.54 5.41
N ASP A 223 5.92 -0.24 5.28
CA ASP A 223 6.26 0.78 6.29
C ASP A 223 7.76 0.67 6.67
N ALA A 224 8.57 0.53 5.63
CA ALA A 224 10.00 0.26 5.77
C ALA A 224 10.76 1.55 6.03
N HIS A 225 11.73 1.46 6.94
CA HIS A 225 12.55 2.58 7.39
C HIS A 225 14.05 2.28 7.26
N SER A 226 14.44 1.02 7.09
CA SER A 226 15.85 0.62 6.99
C SER A 226 16.00 -0.70 6.24
N CYS A 227 17.23 -1.16 6.04
CA CYS A 227 17.50 -2.51 5.55
C CYS A 227 17.30 -3.61 6.59
N GLY A 228 17.16 -3.24 7.88
CA GLY A 228 17.15 -4.16 9.01
C GLY A 228 15.75 -4.55 9.48
N GLN A 229 15.45 -4.23 10.75
CA GLN A 229 14.24 -4.68 11.43
C GLN A 229 12.96 -4.20 10.72
N ARG A 230 12.87 -2.92 10.32
CA ARG A 230 11.76 -2.38 9.51
C ARG A 230 12.13 -2.41 8.02
N GLY A 231 12.31 -3.61 7.50
CA GLY A 231 12.74 -3.88 6.12
C GLY A 231 11.62 -3.79 5.07
N PRO A 232 11.98 -3.63 3.77
CA PRO A 232 11.02 -3.42 2.67
C PRO A 232 10.43 -4.71 2.07
N SER A 233 10.61 -5.85 2.73
CA SER A 233 10.13 -7.14 2.23
C SER A 233 8.62 -7.30 2.49
N LEU A 234 7.88 -7.61 1.44
CA LEU A 234 6.44 -7.93 1.52
C LEU A 234 6.15 -9.44 1.46
N ALA A 235 7.16 -10.27 1.19
CA ALA A 235 6.98 -11.67 0.80
C ALA A 235 6.23 -12.49 1.86
N GLU A 236 6.66 -12.45 3.12
CA GLU A 236 6.06 -13.25 4.19
C GLU A 236 4.62 -12.79 4.49
N ALA A 237 4.35 -11.48 4.45
CA ALA A 237 3.02 -10.93 4.61
C ALA A 237 2.09 -11.33 3.46
N ALA A 238 2.60 -11.33 2.21
CA ALA A 238 1.85 -11.80 1.06
C ALA A 238 1.48 -13.29 1.18
N GLU A 239 2.42 -14.14 1.59
CA GLU A 239 2.10 -15.55 1.88
C GLU A 239 1.07 -15.70 3.00
N ARG A 240 1.15 -14.87 4.04
CA ARG A 240 0.15 -14.86 5.12
C ARG A 240 -1.23 -14.49 4.59
N LEU A 241 -1.33 -13.47 3.74
CA LEU A 241 -2.58 -13.09 3.07
C LEU A 241 -3.13 -14.22 2.19
N GLU A 242 -2.27 -14.90 1.42
CA GLU A 242 -2.67 -16.05 0.60
C GLU A 242 -3.23 -17.20 1.45
N ARG A 243 -2.60 -17.49 2.59
CA ARG A 243 -3.09 -18.51 3.54
C ARG A 243 -4.44 -18.13 4.17
N LEU A 244 -4.67 -16.85 4.41
CA LEU A 244 -5.89 -16.35 5.06
C LEU A 244 -7.08 -16.22 4.10
N LEU A 245 -6.84 -15.76 2.87
CA LEU A 245 -7.89 -15.35 1.93
C LEU A 245 -7.93 -16.17 0.64
N GLY A 246 -6.88 -16.95 0.37
CA GLY A 246 -6.62 -17.52 -0.94
C GLY A 246 -5.95 -16.52 -1.89
N ARG A 247 -5.35 -17.07 -2.95
CA ARG A 247 -4.49 -16.36 -3.89
C ARG A 247 -5.12 -15.13 -4.55
N VAL A 248 -6.35 -15.27 -5.06
CA VAL A 248 -7.02 -14.20 -5.83
C VAL A 248 -7.28 -12.96 -4.96
N ALA A 249 -7.74 -13.17 -3.73
CA ALA A 249 -8.01 -12.09 -2.80
C ALA A 249 -6.71 -11.44 -2.29
N ALA A 250 -5.67 -12.24 -2.03
CA ALA A 250 -4.36 -11.73 -1.67
C ALA A 250 -3.75 -10.86 -2.79
N GLU A 251 -3.83 -11.29 -4.06
CA GLU A 251 -3.34 -10.50 -5.21
C GLU A 251 -4.05 -9.14 -5.32
N LYS A 252 -5.32 -9.06 -4.88
CA LYS A 252 -6.05 -7.79 -4.84
C LYS A 252 -5.39 -6.79 -3.90
N ILE A 253 -5.00 -7.24 -2.71
CA ILE A 253 -4.38 -6.42 -1.66
C ILE A 253 -2.90 -6.12 -1.95
N THR A 254 -2.15 -7.09 -2.48
CA THR A 254 -0.69 -6.96 -2.69
C THR A 254 -0.32 -6.26 -4.01
N ARG A 255 -1.26 -6.16 -4.95
CA ARG A 255 -0.96 -5.64 -6.30
C ARG A 255 -2.10 -4.91 -6.99
N LEU A 256 -3.27 -5.55 -7.16
CA LEU A 256 -4.28 -5.02 -8.09
C LEU A 256 -4.87 -3.69 -7.62
N ASN A 257 -5.14 -3.53 -6.34
CA ASN A 257 -5.69 -2.27 -5.83
C ASN A 257 -4.71 -1.11 -6.00
N ALA A 258 -3.41 -1.32 -5.76
CA ALA A 258 -2.39 -0.31 -6.01
C ALA A 258 -2.25 0.01 -7.51
N ALA A 259 -2.36 -1.00 -8.39
CA ALA A 259 -2.40 -0.79 -9.83
C ALA A 259 -3.64 -0.01 -10.28
N ASN A 260 -4.81 -0.29 -9.70
CA ASN A 260 -6.05 0.45 -9.94
C ASN A 260 -5.92 1.91 -9.47
N LEU A 261 -5.31 2.13 -8.31
CA LEU A 261 -5.00 3.48 -7.80
C LEU A 261 -4.15 4.26 -8.80
N LEU A 262 -3.07 3.66 -9.31
CA LEU A 262 -2.19 4.28 -10.31
C LEU A 262 -2.91 4.61 -11.63
N ALA A 263 -3.89 3.77 -12.01
CA ALA A 263 -4.70 3.92 -13.21
C ALA A 263 -5.94 4.80 -13.03
N GLY A 264 -6.20 5.35 -11.83
CA GLY A 264 -7.40 6.13 -11.54
C GLY A 264 -8.69 5.32 -11.58
N GLN A 265 -8.61 4.00 -11.38
CA GLN A 265 -9.75 3.09 -11.35
C GLN A 265 -10.28 2.92 -9.93
N SER A 266 -11.52 2.43 -9.81
CA SER A 266 -12.13 2.15 -8.50
C SER A 266 -11.34 1.09 -7.73
N ILE A 267 -11.10 1.36 -6.44
CA ILE A 267 -10.56 0.39 -5.50
C ILE A 267 -11.73 -0.30 -4.82
N GLU A 268 -11.65 -1.63 -4.77
CA GLU A 268 -12.68 -2.46 -4.15
C GLU A 268 -12.03 -3.34 -3.10
N SER A 269 -12.74 -3.53 -1.98
CA SER A 269 -12.40 -4.61 -1.06
C SER A 269 -12.48 -5.97 -1.79
N TYR A 270 -11.72 -6.95 -1.31
CA TYR A 270 -11.86 -8.33 -1.79
C TYR A 270 -13.22 -8.94 -1.38
N ARG A 271 -13.90 -8.35 -0.39
CA ARG A 271 -15.25 -8.73 0.04
C ARG A 271 -16.18 -7.51 0.05
N PRO A 272 -17.34 -7.56 -0.62
CA PRO A 272 -18.28 -6.45 -0.58
C PRO A 272 -18.77 -6.24 0.86
N HIS A 273 -18.60 -5.02 1.35
CA HIS A 273 -19.23 -4.62 2.61
C HIS A 273 -20.74 -4.59 2.40
N ARG A 274 -21.50 -5.22 3.31
CA ARG A 274 -22.95 -5.05 3.34
C ARG A 274 -23.23 -3.58 3.63
N ARG A 275 -23.55 -2.81 2.59
CA ARG A 275 -24.10 -1.46 2.73
C ARG A 275 -25.50 -1.58 3.33
N ASN A 276 -25.60 -1.71 4.64
CA ASN A 276 -26.86 -1.53 5.35
C ASN A 276 -27.13 -0.02 5.45
N TYR A 277 -27.43 0.61 4.32
CA TYR A 277 -27.98 1.96 4.30
C TYR A 277 -29.43 1.87 3.84
N THR A 278 -30.36 2.14 4.76
CA THR A 278 -31.68 2.64 4.39
C THR A 278 -31.46 4.00 3.73
N ALA A 279 -31.47 4.01 2.39
CA ALA A 279 -31.38 5.21 1.57
C ALA A 279 -32.66 6.04 1.75
N GLY A 280 -32.78 6.74 2.86
CA GLY A 280 -33.89 7.64 3.14
C GLY A 280 -33.49 8.58 4.25
N ASN A 281 -33.14 9.82 3.90
CA ASN A 281 -33.13 11.04 4.73
C ASN A 281 -31.83 11.88 4.67
N VAL A 282 -30.68 11.35 4.26
CA VAL A 282 -29.44 12.16 4.18
C VAL A 282 -29.41 13.03 2.92
N TRP A 283 -29.74 12.47 1.76
CA TRP A 283 -29.74 13.19 0.48
C TRP A 283 -30.81 14.28 0.38
N GLN A 284 -31.97 14.12 1.04
CA GLN A 284 -33.01 15.15 1.12
C GLN A 284 -32.61 16.32 2.04
N ARG A 285 -31.80 16.07 3.08
CA ARG A 285 -31.28 17.12 3.96
C ARG A 285 -30.17 17.94 3.29
N LEU A 286 -29.34 17.31 2.47
CA LEU A 286 -28.26 17.98 1.74
C LEU A 286 -28.78 18.88 0.60
N LYS A 287 -29.87 18.48 -0.09
CA LYS A 287 -30.51 19.37 -1.08
C LYS A 287 -31.05 20.66 -0.46
N LYS A 288 -31.59 20.62 0.76
CA LYS A 288 -32.07 21.82 1.46
C LYS A 288 -30.95 22.77 1.88
N TRP A 289 -29.75 22.25 2.14
CA TRP A 289 -28.58 23.06 2.53
C TRP A 289 -27.93 23.75 1.31
N ALA A 290 -27.91 23.08 0.16
CA ALA A 290 -27.35 23.62 -1.08
C ALA A 290 -28.24 24.70 -1.73
N THR A 291 -29.55 24.72 -1.46
CA THR A 291 -30.47 25.75 -1.97
C THR A 291 -30.67 26.94 -1.01
N ALA A 292 -29.98 26.95 0.13
CA ALA A 292 -30.09 28.01 1.15
C ALA A 292 -28.87 28.96 1.17
N ARG A 293 -28.07 28.98 0.10
CA ARG A 293 -26.98 29.94 -0.13
C ARG A 293 -27.11 30.55 -1.52
#